data_AF-A0A7Y4XJT5-F1
#
_entry.id   AF-A0A7Y4XJT5-F1
#
_cell.length_a   1.000
_cell.length_b   1.000
_cell.length_c   1.000
_cell.angle_alpha   90.00
_cell.angle_beta   90.00
_cell.angle_gamma   90.00
#
_symmetry.space_group_name_H-M   'P 1'
#
loop_
_entity.id
_entity.type
_entity.pdbx_description
1 polymer ?
#
loop_
_entity_poly.entity_id
_entity_poly.type
_entity_poly.pdbx_seq_one_letter_code
_entity_poly.pdbx_strand_id
1 'polypeptide(L)' 'MSNIQEKHATRLALAKGYVLEKVGKGPHHGRFAIINKAQGARVRSGVPDAEFSFSLQEAEDWLEKAGT' A
#
# COMPACT_ATOMS: atom_id res chain seq x y z
N MET A 1 11.83 -12.92 -1.89
CA MET A 1 11.97 -11.45 -1.98
C MET A 1 10.86 -10.67 -1.26
N SER A 2 9.65 -11.20 -1.03
CA SER A 2 8.54 -10.37 -0.50
C SER A 2 8.72 -9.81 0.92
N ASN A 3 9.37 -10.52 1.84
CA ASN A 3 9.38 -10.06 3.24
C ASN A 3 10.25 -8.79 3.44
N ILE A 4 11.27 -8.59 2.61
CA ILE A 4 12.10 -7.37 2.65
C ILE A 4 11.32 -6.20 2.06
N GLN A 5 10.65 -6.43 0.93
CA GLN A 5 9.83 -5.42 0.26
C GLN A 5 8.60 -5.03 1.10
N GLU A 6 7.91 -5.98 1.74
CA GLU A 6 6.80 -5.71 2.67
C GLU A 6 7.25 -4.84 3.84
N LYS A 7 8.42 -5.14 4.43
CA LYS A 7 9.01 -4.31 5.50
C LYS A 7 9.38 -2.93 5.00
N HIS A 8 9.94 -2.83 3.80
CA HIS A 8 10.31 -1.55 3.19
C HIS A 8 9.08 -0.67 2.92
N ALA A 9 8.07 -1.20 2.22
CA ALA A 9 6.81 -0.51 1.95
C ALA A 9 6.09 -0.11 3.25
N THR A 10 6.08 -0.97 4.26
CA THR A 10 5.52 -0.65 5.59
C THR A 10 6.25 0.53 6.24
N ARG A 11 7.59 0.53 6.22
CA ARG A 11 8.39 1.62 6.77
C ARG A 11 8.16 2.93 6.02
N LEU A 12 8.08 2.87 4.69
CA LEU A 12 7.82 4.03 3.84
C LEU A 12 6.42 4.61 4.09
N ALA A 13 5.40 3.75 4.22
CA ALA A 13 4.06 4.15 4.60
C ALA A 13 4.06 4.91 5.94
N LEU A 14 4.66 4.34 6.97
CA LEU A 14 4.73 4.97 8.29
C LEU A 14 5.45 6.32 8.26
N ALA A 15 6.56 6.42 7.53
CA ALA A 15 7.33 7.66 7.40
C ALA A 15 6.52 8.79 6.73
N LYS A 16 5.57 8.45 5.85
CA LYS A 16 4.76 9.41 5.10
C LYS A 16 3.36 9.63 5.69
N GLY A 17 3.07 9.07 6.88
CA GLY A 17 1.77 9.24 7.54
C GLY A 17 0.67 8.28 7.05
N TYR A 18 1.06 7.18 6.40
CA TYR A 18 0.15 6.14 5.92
C TYR A 18 0.29 4.85 6.74
N VAL A 19 -0.65 3.93 6.55
CA VAL A 19 -0.59 2.53 7.00
C VAL A 19 -0.77 1.63 5.79
N LEU A 20 0.05 0.58 5.71
CA LEU A 20 -0.13 -0.51 4.77
C LEU A 20 -0.87 -1.65 5.48
N GLU A 21 -2.12 -1.92 5.08
CA GLU A 21 -2.95 -2.99 5.65
C GLU A 21 -3.11 -4.12 4.64
N LYS A 22 -2.97 -5.38 5.07
CA LYS A 22 -3.14 -6.55 4.19
C LYS A 22 -4.62 -6.92 4.13
N VAL A 23 -5.25 -6.75 2.95
CA VAL A 23 -6.70 -6.89 2.75
C VAL A 23 -7.13 -8.16 2.02
N GLY A 24 -6.21 -8.97 1.48
CA GLY A 24 -6.59 -10.21 0.80
C GLY A 24 -5.49 -11.26 0.69
N LYS A 25 -5.89 -12.54 0.61
CA LYS A 25 -5.02 -13.71 0.33
C LYS A 25 -4.91 -13.95 -1.19
N GLY A 26 -4.26 -13.04 -1.90
CA GLY A 26 -3.90 -13.22 -3.31
C GLY A 26 -2.70 -14.16 -3.50
N PRO A 27 -2.52 -14.75 -4.71
CA PRO A 27 -1.58 -15.85 -4.97
C PRO A 27 -0.10 -15.48 -4.84
N HIS A 28 0.25 -14.19 -4.76
CA HIS A 28 1.63 -13.71 -4.72
C HIS A 28 1.83 -12.64 -3.65
N HIS A 29 1.63 -12.97 -2.36
CA HIS A 29 1.87 -12.09 -1.18
C HIS A 29 0.68 -11.29 -0.66
N GLY A 30 -0.50 -11.47 -1.24
CA GLY A 30 -1.71 -10.77 -0.82
C GLY A 30 -1.86 -9.38 -1.41
N ARG A 31 -3.07 -8.82 -1.30
CA ARG A 31 -3.32 -7.43 -1.68
C ARG A 31 -3.31 -6.54 -0.44
N PHE A 32 -2.92 -5.29 -0.64
CA PHE A 32 -2.76 -4.29 0.41
C PHE A 32 -3.70 -3.11 0.18
N ALA A 33 -4.13 -2.47 1.25
CA ALA A 33 -4.74 -1.15 1.23
C ALA A 33 -3.77 -0.17 1.87
N ILE A 34 -3.69 1.04 1.29
CA ILE A 34 -2.98 2.16 1.90
C ILE A 34 -4.02 3.04 2.59
N ILE A 35 -3.81 3.32 3.88
CA ILE A 35 -4.71 4.15 4.70
C ILE A 35 -3.99 5.44 5.04
N ASN A 36 -4.58 6.59 4.70
CA ASN A 36 -4.09 7.90 5.13
C ASN A 36 -4.49 8.13 6.60
N LYS A 37 -3.52 8.21 7.51
CA LYS A 37 -3.81 8.40 8.95
C LYS A 37 -4.43 9.76 9.26
N ALA A 38 -4.10 10.79 8.48
CA ALA A 38 -4.64 12.13 8.71
C ALA A 38 -6.12 12.22 8.33
N GLN A 39 -6.53 11.51 7.27
CA GLN A 39 -7.92 11.52 6.77
C GLN A 39 -8.75 10.35 7.27
N GLY A 40 -8.13 9.32 7.85
CA GLY A 40 -8.81 8.06 8.22
C GLY A 40 -9.39 7.30 7.02
N ALA A 41 -8.91 7.57 5.81
CA ALA A 41 -9.49 7.08 4.57
C ALA A 41 -8.52 6.20 3.78
N ARG A 42 -9.08 5.26 3.01
CA ARG A 42 -8.31 4.44 2.07
C ARG A 42 -7.94 5.27 0.85
N VAL A 43 -6.70 5.09 0.41
CA VAL A 43 -6.18 5.67 -0.81
C VAL A 43 -6.70 4.88 -2.01
N ARG A 44 -7.14 5.60 -3.05
CA ARG A 44 -7.52 4.99 -4.33
C ARG A 44 -6.28 4.59 -5.11
N SER A 45 -6.23 3.34 -5.55
CA SER A 45 -5.17 2.80 -6.42
C SER A 45 -5.26 3.30 -7.86
N GLY A 46 -6.45 3.73 -8.29
CA GLY A 46 -6.72 4.09 -9.69
C GLY A 46 -6.80 2.88 -10.63
N VAL A 47 -6.74 1.65 -10.10
CA VAL A 47 -6.83 0.41 -10.88
C VAL A 47 -8.30 0.00 -11.01
N PRO A 48 -8.84 -0.18 -12.23
CA PRO A 48 -10.17 -0.76 -12.46
C PRO A 48 -10.29 -2.11 -11.76
N ASP A 49 -11.45 -2.38 -11.15
CA ASP A 49 -11.74 -3.61 -10.36
C ASP A 49 -10.90 -3.79 -9.07
N ALA A 50 -10.03 -2.84 -8.74
CA ALA A 50 -9.18 -2.88 -7.55
C ALA A 50 -9.00 -1.50 -6.90
N GLU A 51 -10.07 -0.70 -6.85
CA GLU A 51 -10.05 0.73 -6.49
C GLU A 51 -9.30 1.07 -5.19
N PHE A 52 -9.31 0.19 -4.19
CA PHE A 52 -8.62 0.39 -2.89
C PHE A 52 -7.59 -0.68 -2.58
N SER A 53 -7.16 -1.41 -3.60
CA SER A 53 -6.37 -2.61 -3.43
C SER A 53 -5.14 -2.56 -4.31
N PHE A 54 -3.98 -2.72 -3.70
CA PHE A 54 -2.67 -2.66 -4.33
C PHE A 54 -2.00 -4.03 -4.22
N SER A 55 -1.29 -4.45 -5.26
CA SER A 55 -0.17 -5.36 -5.09
C SER A 55 0.92 -4.69 -4.26
N LEU A 56 1.88 -5.48 -3.75
CA LEU A 56 2.98 -4.92 -2.96
C LEU A 56 3.80 -3.88 -3.75
N GLN A 57 4.09 -4.17 -5.02
CA GLN A 57 4.83 -3.26 -5.89
C GLN A 57 4.04 -1.96 -6.13
N GLU A 58 2.76 -2.06 -6.47
CA GLU A 58 1.92 -0.86 -6.69
C GLU A 58 1.83 0.00 -5.43
N ALA A 59 1.80 -0.62 -4.25
CA ALA A 59 1.76 0.12 -2.99
C ALA A 59 3.08 0.86 -2.74
N GLU A 60 4.22 0.22 -2.99
CA GLU A 60 5.53 0.83 -2.88
C GLU A 60 5.69 2.00 -3.85
N ASP A 61 5.40 1.80 -5.14
CA ASP A 61 5.49 2.84 -6.17
C ASP A 61 4.59 4.05 -5.84
N TRP A 62 3.41 3.80 -5.29
CA TRP A 62 2.50 4.86 -4.85
C TRP A 62 3.09 5.64 -3.68
N LEU A 63 3.62 4.92 -2.67
CA LEU A 63 4.23 5.52 -1.49
C LEU A 63 5.48 6.34 -1.82
N GLU A 64 6.29 5.91 -2.78
CA GLU A 64 7.46 6.68 -3.23
C GLU A 64 7.05 8.06 -3.78
N LYS A 65 5.97 8.10 -4.58
CA LYS A 65 5.42 9.33 -5.17
C LYS A 65 4.65 10.18 -4.17
N ALA A 66 4.04 9.58 -3.15
CA ALA A 66 3.23 10.29 -2.18
C ALA A 66 4.05 11.31 -1.35
N GLY A 67 3.75 12.60 -1.49
CA GLY A 67 4.40 13.68 -0.72
C GLY A 67 5.64 14.30 -1.37
N THR A 68 5.87 14.05 -2.66
CA THR A 68 6.77 14.84 -3.53
C THR A 68 5.94 15.86 -4.30
#